data_AF-A0A7Y9ZCL5-F1
#
_entry.id   AF-A0A7Y9ZCL5-F1
#
_cell.length_a   1.000
_cell.length_b   1.000
_cell.length_c   1.000
_cell.angle_alpha   90.00
_cell.angle_beta   90.00
_cell.angle_gamma   90.00
#
_symmetry.space_group_name_H-M   'P 1'
#
loop_
_entity.id
_entity.type
_entity.pdbx_description
1 polymer ?
#
loop_
_entity_poly.entity_id
_entity_poly.type
_entity_poly.pdbx_seq_one_letter_code
_entity_poly.pdbx_strand_id
1 'polypeptide(L)'
;MGIARTVATFVMASAALALAGCTGDNGDSEAPAPTQTFATPARVCPEELPPLPEGSTESWDLATDAPDLPKASAAWLCKYIQKDAGTAVNHPSDWVWSRDGEPKRLEGAGLDVVAGLLNDLTVFPDGMVCTADLGPRWLVAFQVGDEVWGATIDEYGCRWTRLTEDPFTVAAGHSDDPRLVQGSLRPPTGVLDDLKAAAGLA
;
A
#
# COMPACT_ATOMS: atom_id res chain seq x y z
N MET A 1 38.41 24.04 38.70
CA MET A 1 38.38 24.74 37.40
C MET A 1 37.37 24.01 36.53
N GLY A 2 36.28 24.54 35.99
CA GLY A 2 35.60 25.84 36.00
C GLY A 2 34.29 25.60 35.25
N ILE A 3 33.16 26.05 35.79
CA ILE A 3 31.79 25.79 35.34
C ILE A 3 31.38 26.83 34.29
N ALA A 4 30.66 26.44 33.23
CA ALA A 4 29.77 27.37 32.52
C ALA A 4 28.58 26.63 31.89
N ARG A 5 27.41 26.77 32.53
CA ARG A 5 26.09 26.50 31.96
C ARG A 5 25.62 27.75 31.21
N THR A 6 25.05 27.61 30.02
CA THR A 6 24.35 28.71 29.35
C THR A 6 22.89 28.27 29.12
N VAL A 7 22.00 28.84 29.92
CA VAL A 7 20.55 28.79 29.77
C VAL A 7 20.14 30.09 29.11
N ALA A 8 19.40 30.04 27.99
CA ALA A 8 18.82 31.21 27.36
C ALA A 8 17.29 31.08 27.36
N THR A 9 16.66 31.71 28.34
CA THR A 9 15.22 31.91 28.46
C THR A 9 14.89 33.27 27.85
N PHE A 10 14.02 33.32 26.85
CA PHE A 10 13.44 34.58 26.36
C PHE A 10 11.95 34.65 26.69
N VAL A 11 11.57 35.76 27.34
CA VAL A 11 10.28 36.06 27.94
C VAL A 11 9.59 37.17 27.12
N MET A 12 8.29 36.98 26.89
CA MET A 12 7.16 37.92 26.65
C MET A 12 7.36 39.27 25.94
N ALA A 13 6.39 39.64 25.08
CA ALA A 13 5.58 40.85 25.30
C ALA A 13 4.38 41.00 24.33
N SER A 14 3.23 41.29 24.93
CA SER A 14 2.21 42.30 24.55
C SER A 14 1.13 42.01 23.50
N ALA A 15 -0.10 42.00 24.03
CA ALA A 15 -1.38 42.19 23.37
C ALA A 15 -1.62 43.64 22.92
N ALA A 16 -2.45 43.84 21.89
CA ALA A 16 -3.32 45.00 21.74
C ALA A 16 -4.55 44.67 20.88
N LEU A 17 -5.72 45.05 21.39
CA LEU A 17 -7.03 44.93 20.75
C LEU A 17 -7.19 45.91 19.58
N ALA A 18 -7.87 45.50 18.52
CA ALA A 18 -8.57 46.39 17.60
C ALA A 18 -10.03 45.91 17.46
N LEU A 19 -10.95 46.69 18.03
CA LEU A 19 -12.39 46.61 17.80
C LEU A 19 -12.77 47.67 16.75
N ALA A 20 -13.75 47.32 15.91
CA ALA A 20 -14.65 48.15 15.09
C ALA A 20 -14.45 48.08 13.56
N GLY A 21 -15.49 47.57 12.88
CA GLY A 21 -15.69 47.69 11.44
C GLY A 21 -16.74 46.72 10.90
N CYS A 22 -18.03 47.04 11.03
CA CYS A 22 -19.13 46.35 10.36
C CYS A 22 -19.09 46.61 8.84
N THR A 23 -19.27 45.57 8.02
CA THR A 23 -20.19 45.55 6.87
C THR A 23 -20.39 44.07 6.52
N GLY A 24 -21.63 43.60 6.65
CA GLY A 24 -22.02 42.24 6.33
C GLY A 24 -21.96 42.03 4.82
N ASP A 25 -20.94 41.32 4.39
CA ASP A 25 -20.95 40.55 3.15
C ASP A 25 -21.17 39.10 3.60
N ASN A 26 -22.32 38.51 3.26
CA ASN A 26 -22.59 37.09 3.47
C ASN A 26 -21.80 36.28 2.45
N GLY A 27 -20.48 36.46 2.45
CA GLY A 27 -19.56 35.58 1.78
C GLY A 27 -19.55 34.29 2.58
N ASP A 28 -20.21 33.27 2.04
CA ASP A 28 -19.99 31.87 2.39
C ASP A 28 -18.49 31.62 2.33
N SER A 29 -17.82 31.83 3.47
CA SER A 29 -16.44 31.42 3.68
C SER A 29 -16.48 29.90 3.77
N GLU A 30 -16.46 29.28 2.59
CA GLU A 30 -16.22 27.87 2.44
C GLU A 30 -14.90 27.58 3.15
N ALA A 31 -15.01 26.94 4.33
CA ALA A 31 -13.84 26.54 5.09
C ALA A 31 -12.93 25.76 4.13
N PRO A 32 -11.62 26.07 4.08
CA PRO A 32 -10.72 25.37 3.18
C PRO A 32 -10.89 23.87 3.42
N ALA A 33 -11.22 23.15 2.34
CA ALA A 33 -11.41 21.71 2.41
C ALA A 33 -10.20 21.09 3.14
N PRO A 34 -10.42 20.14 4.07
CA PRO A 34 -9.32 19.55 4.80
C PRO A 34 -8.29 19.01 3.81
N THR A 35 -7.04 19.48 3.92
CA THR A 35 -5.95 19.00 3.08
C THR A 35 -5.72 17.53 3.40
N GLN A 36 -6.13 16.66 2.49
CA GLN A 36 -5.96 15.22 2.65
C GLN A 36 -4.45 14.92 2.70
N THR A 37 -4.00 14.31 3.79
CA THR A 37 -2.59 13.96 3.96
C THR A 37 -2.37 12.62 3.28
N PHE A 38 -1.57 12.63 2.21
CA PHE A 38 -1.20 11.40 1.52
C PHE A 38 -0.02 10.74 2.21
N ALA A 39 0.00 9.40 2.19
CA ALA A 39 1.18 8.65 2.57
C ALA A 39 2.39 9.08 1.72
N THR A 40 3.55 9.21 2.36
CA THR A 40 4.80 9.53 1.64
C THR A 40 5.28 8.29 0.89
N PRO A 41 5.99 8.42 -0.24
CA PRO A 41 6.51 7.27 -1.01
C PRO A 41 7.36 6.29 -0.19
N ALA A 42 8.02 6.75 0.88
CA ALA A 42 8.79 5.89 1.79
C ALA A 42 7.91 5.00 2.67
N ARG A 43 6.60 5.29 2.76
CA ARG A 43 5.61 4.59 3.58
C ARG A 43 4.49 3.91 2.77
N VAL A 44 4.69 3.72 1.47
CA VAL A 44 3.71 3.00 0.63
C VAL A 44 4.20 1.64 0.20
N CYS A 45 5.51 1.50 -0.03
CA CYS A 45 6.10 0.24 -0.42
C CYS A 45 7.30 -0.05 0.47
N PRO A 46 7.29 -1.12 1.26
CA PRO A 46 8.45 -1.48 2.06
C PRO A 46 9.63 -1.85 1.16
N GLU A 47 10.84 -1.81 1.71
CA GLU A 47 12.03 -2.29 1.00
C GLU A 47 11.96 -3.81 0.77
N GLU A 48 11.39 -4.55 1.73
CA GLU A 48 11.15 -5.99 1.66
C GLU A 48 9.71 -6.29 2.06
N LEU A 49 9.05 -7.24 1.39
CA LEU A 49 7.73 -7.66 1.83
C LEU A 49 7.83 -8.48 3.14
N PRO A 50 6.84 -8.36 4.05
CA PRO A 50 6.82 -9.13 5.27
C PRO A 50 6.90 -10.64 4.96
N PRO A 51 7.72 -11.40 5.71
CA PRO A 51 7.78 -12.84 5.57
C PRO A 51 6.45 -13.44 6.01
N LEU A 52 6.12 -14.60 5.48
CA LEU A 52 4.91 -15.28 5.92
C LEU A 52 5.08 -15.83 7.34
N PRO A 53 3.97 -16.04 8.07
CA PRO A 53 4.01 -16.69 9.38
C PRO A 53 4.66 -18.08 9.31
N GLU A 54 5.35 -18.47 10.39
CA GLU A 54 5.96 -19.81 10.49
C GLU A 54 4.91 -20.91 10.28
N GLY A 55 5.22 -21.89 9.43
CA GLY A 55 4.33 -23.00 9.12
C GLY A 55 3.26 -22.70 8.06
N SER A 56 3.17 -21.45 7.57
CA SER A 56 2.40 -21.14 6.37
C SER A 56 3.11 -21.66 5.11
N THR A 57 2.34 -21.92 4.06
CA THR A 57 2.89 -22.21 2.73
C THR A 57 2.59 -21.02 1.83
N GLU A 58 3.57 -20.56 1.03
CA GLU A 58 3.46 -19.28 0.28
C GLU A 58 2.28 -19.17 -0.71
N SER A 59 1.50 -20.22 -0.95
CA SER A 59 1.05 -20.41 -2.32
C SER A 59 -0.25 -21.12 -2.61
N TRP A 60 -1.06 -21.67 -1.70
CA TRP A 60 -2.20 -22.46 -2.23
C TRP A 60 -3.54 -22.28 -1.55
N ASP A 61 -3.59 -21.55 -0.44
CA ASP A 61 -4.88 -21.28 0.18
C ASP A 61 -5.64 -20.28 -0.70
N LEU A 62 -6.71 -20.78 -1.32
CA LEU A 62 -7.62 -20.00 -2.13
C LEU A 62 -8.55 -19.22 -1.20
N ALA A 63 -8.79 -17.96 -1.54
CA ALA A 63 -9.85 -17.21 -0.89
C ALA A 63 -11.19 -17.91 -1.15
N THR A 64 -12.02 -17.98 -0.11
CA THR A 64 -13.36 -18.60 -0.18
C THR A 64 -14.46 -17.60 -0.48
N ASP A 65 -14.16 -16.30 -0.34
CA ASP A 65 -15.07 -15.19 -0.61
C ASP A 65 -14.37 -14.09 -1.41
N ALA A 66 -15.16 -13.26 -2.09
CA ALA A 66 -14.68 -12.03 -2.69
C ALA A 66 -14.66 -10.90 -1.64
N PRO A 67 -13.65 -10.02 -1.66
CA PRO A 67 -13.57 -8.91 -0.72
C PRO A 67 -14.55 -7.80 -1.10
N ASP A 68 -14.98 -7.01 -0.11
CA ASP A 68 -15.72 -5.75 -0.31
C ASP A 68 -14.79 -4.58 0.06
N LEU A 69 -14.11 -4.03 -0.96
CA LEU A 69 -13.04 -3.07 -0.77
C LEU A 69 -13.52 -1.64 -1.06
N PRO A 70 -13.19 -0.67 -0.19
CA PRO A 70 -13.48 0.73 -0.45
C PRO A 70 -12.61 1.28 -1.58
N LYS A 71 -13.08 2.37 -2.21
CA LYS A 71 -12.31 3.08 -3.24
C LYS A 71 -11.04 3.70 -2.65
N ALA A 72 -9.92 3.49 -3.34
CA ALA A 72 -8.65 4.13 -3.01
C ALA A 72 -8.65 5.64 -3.33
N SER A 73 -8.09 6.45 -2.44
CA SER A 73 -7.84 7.89 -2.68
C SER A 73 -6.49 8.16 -3.37
N ALA A 74 -5.54 7.24 -3.22
CA ALA A 74 -4.23 7.25 -3.87
C ALA A 74 -3.71 5.83 -4.03
N ALA A 75 -2.82 5.60 -5.00
CA ALA A 75 -2.19 4.30 -5.18
C ALA A 75 -0.77 4.42 -5.77
N TRP A 76 0.02 3.37 -5.53
CA TRP A 76 1.39 3.21 -6.01
C TRP A 76 1.61 1.78 -6.48
N LEU A 77 2.42 1.62 -7.52
CA LEU A 77 2.84 0.34 -8.06
C LEU A 77 4.33 0.13 -7.76
N CYS A 78 4.64 -1.03 -7.18
CA CYS A 78 5.99 -1.39 -6.76
C CYS A 78 6.34 -2.79 -7.22
N LYS A 79 7.50 -2.93 -7.86
CA LYS A 79 8.02 -4.21 -8.32
C LYS A 79 8.89 -4.83 -7.23
N TYR A 80 8.79 -6.13 -7.06
CA TYR A 80 9.59 -6.94 -6.15
C TYR A 80 10.20 -8.12 -6.90
N ILE A 81 11.43 -8.46 -6.55
CA ILE A 81 12.16 -9.62 -7.07
C ILE A 81 12.64 -10.48 -5.90
N GLN A 82 12.70 -11.79 -6.08
CA GLN A 82 13.30 -12.66 -5.09
C GLN A 82 14.83 -12.44 -5.05
N LYS A 83 15.36 -12.26 -3.85
CA LYS A 83 16.79 -12.22 -3.57
C LYS A 83 17.10 -13.25 -2.49
N ASP A 84 18.29 -13.82 -2.57
CA ASP A 84 18.84 -14.64 -1.50
C ASP A 84 19.02 -13.74 -0.26
N ALA A 85 18.37 -14.08 0.86
CA ALA A 85 18.50 -13.35 2.12
C ALA A 85 19.89 -13.52 2.77
N GLY A 86 20.73 -14.39 2.20
CA GLY A 86 22.05 -14.73 2.70
C GLY A 86 21.99 -15.53 4.00
N THR A 87 23.17 -15.74 4.61
CA THR A 87 23.33 -16.55 5.84
C THR A 87 22.93 -15.81 7.12
N ALA A 88 22.33 -14.63 7.03
CA ALA A 88 22.09 -13.74 8.19
C ALA A 88 20.78 -14.05 8.95
N VAL A 89 19.88 -14.83 8.34
CA VAL A 89 18.67 -15.36 8.96
C VAL A 89 18.83 -16.87 9.18
N ASN A 90 18.33 -17.36 10.32
CA ASN A 90 18.52 -18.74 10.79
C ASN A 90 17.77 -19.81 9.98
N HIS A 91 17.44 -19.56 8.71
CA HIS A 91 16.81 -20.53 7.84
C HIS A 91 17.62 -20.64 6.53
N PRO A 92 18.17 -21.82 6.21
CA PRO A 92 19.14 -22.02 5.12
C PRO A 92 18.55 -21.96 3.70
N SER A 93 17.40 -21.29 3.50
CA SER A 93 16.74 -21.17 2.20
C SER A 93 15.88 -19.90 2.04
N ASP A 94 16.10 -18.87 2.86
CA ASP A 94 15.21 -17.69 2.86
C ASP A 94 15.43 -16.84 1.62
N TRP A 95 14.54 -16.98 0.65
CA TRP A 95 14.36 -15.98 -0.39
C TRP A 95 13.48 -14.87 0.16
N VAL A 96 13.91 -13.62 -0.01
CA VAL A 96 13.11 -12.44 0.35
C VAL A 96 12.63 -11.73 -0.90
N TRP A 97 11.42 -11.19 -0.85
CA TRP A 97 10.90 -10.30 -1.89
C TRP A 97 11.39 -8.89 -1.61
N SER A 98 12.43 -8.47 -2.31
CA SER A 98 12.98 -7.11 -2.18
C SER A 98 12.51 -6.22 -3.32
N ARG A 99 12.21 -4.95 -3.00
CA ARG A 99 11.76 -3.95 -3.96
C ARG A 99 12.83 -3.72 -5.03
N ASP A 100 12.40 -3.69 -6.29
CA ASP A 100 13.21 -3.44 -7.48
C ASP A 100 12.82 -2.08 -8.09
N GLY A 101 13.61 -1.06 -7.79
CA GLY A 101 13.39 0.31 -8.23
C GLY A 101 12.50 1.15 -7.32
N GLU A 102 12.10 2.31 -7.82
CA GLU A 102 11.31 3.31 -7.10
C GLU A 102 9.80 3.09 -7.26
N PRO A 103 8.99 3.31 -6.21
CA PRO A 103 7.54 3.32 -6.30
C PRO A 103 7.02 4.25 -7.41
N LYS A 104 6.08 3.77 -8.21
CA LYS A 104 5.40 4.59 -9.24
C LYS A 104 4.02 4.99 -8.75
N ARG A 105 3.78 6.29 -8.59
CA ARG A 105 2.45 6.79 -8.23
C ARG A 105 1.49 6.57 -9.40
N LEU A 106 0.29 6.09 -9.10
CA LEU A 106 -0.82 5.96 -10.04
C LEU A 106 -1.75 7.16 -9.86
N GLU A 107 -2.03 7.86 -10.95
CA GLU A 107 -2.87 9.06 -10.97
C GLU A 107 -3.91 8.98 -12.09
N GLY A 108 -5.00 9.74 -11.97
CA GLY A 108 -6.05 9.82 -12.98
C GLY A 108 -6.56 8.42 -13.38
N ALA A 109 -6.40 8.07 -14.66
CA ALA A 109 -6.79 6.76 -15.20
C ALA A 109 -6.13 5.57 -14.47
N GLY A 110 -4.94 5.75 -13.87
CA GLY A 110 -4.30 4.71 -13.06
C GLY A 110 -5.10 4.38 -11.80
N LEU A 111 -5.76 5.36 -11.18
CA LEU A 111 -6.66 5.12 -10.04
C LEU A 111 -7.95 4.40 -10.48
N ASP A 112 -8.41 4.64 -11.71
CA ASP A 112 -9.56 3.91 -12.27
C ASP A 112 -9.21 2.43 -12.53
N VAL A 113 -7.99 2.15 -13.00
CA VAL A 113 -7.48 0.77 -13.11
C VAL A 113 -7.41 0.09 -11.74
N VAL A 114 -6.93 0.79 -10.71
CA VAL A 114 -6.93 0.25 -9.33
C VAL A 114 -8.34 -0.02 -8.84
N ALA A 115 -9.30 0.90 -9.08
CA ALA A 115 -10.69 0.67 -8.71
C ALA A 115 -11.28 -0.57 -9.42
N GLY A 116 -10.97 -0.75 -10.72
CA GLY A 116 -11.34 -1.94 -11.48
C GLY A 116 -10.73 -3.22 -10.89
N LEU A 117 -9.43 -3.20 -10.57
CA LEU A 117 -8.77 -4.31 -9.88
C LEU A 117 -9.54 -4.70 -8.62
N LEU A 118 -9.77 -3.74 -7.70
CA LEU A 118 -10.32 -4.03 -6.38
C LEU A 118 -11.77 -4.53 -6.44
N ASN A 119 -12.59 -4.00 -7.36
CA ASN A 119 -14.00 -4.39 -7.51
C ASN A 119 -14.18 -5.76 -8.17
N ASP A 120 -13.25 -6.14 -9.05
CA ASP A 120 -13.42 -7.33 -9.90
C ASP A 120 -12.52 -8.50 -9.43
N LEU A 121 -11.97 -8.44 -8.21
CA LEU A 121 -11.33 -9.57 -7.56
C LEU A 121 -12.35 -10.68 -7.30
N THR A 122 -12.00 -11.90 -7.72
CA THR A 122 -12.88 -13.07 -7.58
C THR A 122 -12.16 -14.25 -6.97
N VAL A 123 -12.89 -15.18 -6.38
CA VAL A 123 -12.33 -16.47 -5.96
C VAL A 123 -11.89 -17.28 -7.18
N PHE A 124 -10.87 -18.11 -7.01
CA PHE A 124 -10.48 -19.05 -8.05
C PHE A 124 -11.52 -20.17 -8.17
N PRO A 125 -11.87 -20.61 -9.39
CA PRO A 125 -12.69 -21.80 -9.57
C PRO A 125 -11.90 -23.04 -9.14
N ASP A 126 -12.63 -24.03 -8.61
CA ASP A 126 -12.05 -25.31 -8.18
C ASP A 126 -11.28 -25.98 -9.32
N GLY A 127 -10.11 -26.54 -8.99
CA GLY A 127 -9.31 -27.33 -9.92
C GLY A 127 -8.55 -26.53 -10.98
N MET A 128 -8.40 -25.21 -10.83
CA MET A 128 -7.53 -24.42 -11.69
C MET A 128 -6.07 -24.88 -11.54
N VAL A 129 -5.41 -25.16 -12.67
CA VAL A 129 -3.99 -25.51 -12.71
C VAL A 129 -3.20 -24.32 -13.23
N CYS A 130 -2.24 -23.86 -12.42
CA CYS A 130 -1.36 -22.73 -12.72
C CYS A 130 0.05 -23.22 -12.96
N THR A 131 0.81 -22.57 -13.85
CA THR A 131 2.26 -22.83 -13.92
C THR A 131 2.93 -22.30 -12.66
N ALA A 132 3.93 -23.01 -12.16
CA ALA A 132 4.67 -22.65 -10.95
C ALA A 132 5.79 -21.62 -11.22
N ASP A 133 5.75 -20.92 -12.36
CA ASP A 133 6.79 -19.97 -12.73
C ASP A 133 6.74 -18.77 -11.78
N LEU A 134 7.79 -18.60 -11.00
CA LEU A 134 7.95 -17.45 -10.12
C LEU A 134 8.57 -16.30 -10.92
N GLY A 135 7.76 -15.28 -11.17
CA GLY A 135 8.18 -14.01 -11.77
C GLY A 135 8.42 -12.94 -10.73
N PRO A 136 8.60 -11.68 -11.15
CA PRO A 136 8.44 -10.56 -10.25
C PRO A 136 7.07 -10.58 -9.58
N ARG A 137 7.02 -10.03 -8.38
CA ARG A 137 5.79 -9.74 -7.65
C ARG A 137 5.54 -8.26 -7.68
N TRP A 138 4.29 -7.86 -7.88
CA TRP A 138 3.89 -6.46 -7.94
C TRP A 138 3.00 -6.12 -6.77
N LEU A 139 3.36 -5.12 -5.98
CA LEU A 139 2.50 -4.56 -4.94
C LEU A 139 1.79 -3.33 -5.50
N VAL A 140 0.46 -3.37 -5.49
CA VAL A 140 -0.39 -2.17 -5.55
C VAL A 140 -0.63 -1.74 -4.12
N ALA A 141 0.08 -0.71 -3.66
CA ALA A 141 -0.18 -0.08 -2.37
C ALA A 141 -1.23 1.01 -2.58
N PHE A 142 -2.29 1.04 -1.77
CA PHE A 142 -3.39 1.98 -1.97
C PHE A 142 -3.91 2.54 -0.65
N GLN A 143 -4.26 3.82 -0.66
CA GLN A 143 -4.71 4.54 0.52
C GLN A 143 -6.23 4.50 0.64
N VAL A 144 -6.72 4.12 1.82
CA VAL A 144 -8.13 4.08 2.20
C VAL A 144 -8.30 4.91 3.47
N GLY A 145 -8.84 6.13 3.34
CA GLY A 145 -8.82 7.09 4.44
C GLY A 145 -7.39 7.40 4.86
N ASP A 146 -7.04 7.06 6.10
CA ASP A 146 -5.70 7.25 6.67
C ASP A 146 -4.84 5.96 6.67
N GLU A 147 -5.39 4.85 6.17
CA GLU A 147 -4.73 3.54 6.12
C GLU A 147 -4.08 3.29 4.74
N VAL A 148 -3.01 2.51 4.71
CA VAL A 148 -2.38 2.03 3.47
C VAL A 148 -2.50 0.53 3.41
N TRP A 149 -3.27 0.02 2.46
CA TRP A 149 -3.44 -1.40 2.21
C TRP A 149 -2.62 -1.83 1.00
N GLY A 150 -2.49 -3.14 0.82
CA GLY A 150 -1.75 -3.73 -0.29
C GLY A 150 -2.52 -4.82 -1.02
N ALA A 151 -2.33 -4.87 -2.33
CA ALA A 151 -2.63 -6.03 -3.16
C ALA A 151 -1.36 -6.48 -3.87
N THR A 152 -0.83 -7.64 -3.51
CA THR A 152 0.31 -8.25 -4.24
C THR A 152 -0.21 -9.10 -5.38
N ILE A 153 0.41 -9.01 -6.57
CA ILE A 153 0.04 -9.72 -7.79
C ILE A 153 1.29 -10.42 -8.33
N ASP A 154 1.26 -11.74 -8.46
CA ASP A 154 2.32 -12.48 -9.13
C ASP A 154 2.28 -12.22 -10.64
N GLU A 155 3.43 -12.01 -11.29
CA GLU A 155 3.46 -11.68 -12.73
C GLU A 155 3.16 -12.88 -13.64
N TYR A 156 3.64 -14.06 -13.22
CA TYR A 156 3.47 -15.32 -13.94
C TYR A 156 2.49 -16.25 -13.22
N GLY A 157 2.28 -17.45 -13.77
CA GLY A 157 1.26 -18.39 -13.29
C GLY A 157 -0.14 -17.84 -13.51
N CYS A 158 -1.01 -17.99 -12.50
CA CYS A 158 -2.40 -17.49 -12.54
C CYS A 158 -2.56 -16.05 -12.01
N ARG A 159 -1.44 -15.32 -11.88
CA ARG A 159 -1.42 -13.95 -11.35
C ARG A 159 -2.11 -13.83 -10.00
N TRP A 160 -1.81 -14.74 -9.08
CA TRP A 160 -2.45 -14.76 -7.78
C TRP A 160 -2.35 -13.41 -7.10
N THR A 161 -3.51 -12.90 -6.68
CA THR A 161 -3.62 -11.64 -5.98
C THR A 161 -3.90 -11.88 -4.51
N ARG A 162 -3.14 -11.25 -3.62
CA ARG A 162 -3.28 -11.41 -2.17
C ARG A 162 -3.33 -10.05 -1.50
N LEU A 163 -4.28 -9.87 -0.59
CA LEU A 163 -4.52 -8.60 0.11
C LEU A 163 -3.77 -8.54 1.45
N THR A 164 -3.50 -7.33 1.94
CA THR A 164 -2.94 -7.06 3.28
C THR A 164 -3.41 -5.70 3.79
N GLU A 165 -3.73 -5.60 5.08
CA GLU A 165 -4.10 -4.34 5.74
C GLU A 165 -2.88 -3.44 6.00
N ASP A 166 -1.67 -3.99 6.00
CA ASP A 166 -0.43 -3.24 6.14
C ASP A 166 0.72 -3.93 5.38
N PRO A 167 1.13 -3.38 4.22
CA PRO A 167 2.24 -3.91 3.45
C PRO A 167 3.57 -3.99 4.20
N PHE A 168 3.76 -3.28 5.31
CA PHE A 168 5.02 -3.23 6.06
C PHE A 168 5.13 -4.29 7.14
N THR A 169 4.00 -4.80 7.64
CA THR A 169 3.99 -5.65 8.84
C THR A 169 3.18 -6.92 8.68
N VAL A 170 2.22 -6.95 7.74
CA VAL A 170 1.33 -8.08 7.53
C VAL A 170 1.61 -8.71 6.16
N ALA A 171 1.93 -10.00 6.17
CA ALA A 171 2.21 -10.75 4.96
C ALA A 171 0.97 -10.84 4.06
N ALA A 172 1.16 -10.67 2.75
CA ALA A 172 0.04 -10.70 1.81
C ALA A 172 -0.71 -12.04 1.85
N GLY A 173 -2.04 -11.96 1.88
CA GLY A 173 -2.95 -13.11 2.00
C GLY A 173 -3.27 -13.47 3.44
N HIS A 174 -2.67 -12.78 4.41
CA HIS A 174 -3.00 -12.85 5.82
C HIS A 174 -3.60 -11.52 6.25
N SER A 175 -4.66 -11.57 7.03
CA SER A 175 -5.33 -10.39 7.54
C SER A 175 -6.20 -10.74 8.74
N ASP A 176 -6.22 -9.84 9.73
CA ASP A 176 -7.21 -9.86 10.82
C ASP A 176 -8.39 -8.91 10.53
N ASP A 177 -8.32 -8.11 9.46
CA ASP A 177 -9.40 -7.22 9.05
C ASP A 177 -10.46 -8.01 8.26
N PRO A 178 -11.72 -8.08 8.73
CA PRO A 178 -12.77 -8.85 8.06
C PRO A 178 -13.17 -8.30 6.69
N ARG A 179 -12.75 -7.08 6.32
CA ARG A 179 -12.94 -6.50 4.98
C ARG A 179 -11.99 -7.11 3.96
N LEU A 180 -10.86 -7.63 4.42
CA LEU A 180 -9.88 -8.32 3.61
C LEU A 180 -10.10 -9.82 3.74
N VAL A 181 -10.13 -10.52 2.60
CA VAL A 181 -10.23 -11.96 2.58
C VAL A 181 -8.84 -12.59 2.65
N GLN A 182 -8.72 -13.67 3.42
CA GLN A 182 -7.48 -14.45 3.47
C GLN A 182 -7.31 -15.29 2.21
N GLY A 183 -6.05 -15.58 1.85
CA GLY A 183 -5.69 -16.42 0.72
C GLY A 183 -5.57 -15.69 -0.62
N SER A 184 -5.59 -16.48 -1.69
CA SER A 184 -5.33 -16.03 -3.07
C SER A 184 -6.62 -15.80 -3.85
N LEU A 185 -6.71 -14.65 -4.48
CA LEU A 185 -7.78 -14.21 -5.37
C LEU A 185 -7.30 -14.17 -6.82
N ARG A 186 -8.26 -14.32 -7.72
CA ARG A 186 -8.08 -14.15 -9.15
C ARG A 186 -8.29 -12.68 -9.52
N PRO A 187 -7.29 -12.00 -10.09
CA PRO A 187 -7.46 -10.65 -10.59
C PRO A 187 -8.22 -10.65 -11.94
N PRO A 188 -8.73 -9.48 -12.35
CA PRO A 188 -9.23 -9.27 -13.69
C PRO A 188 -8.15 -9.55 -14.76
N THR A 189 -8.58 -10.03 -15.92
CA THR A 189 -7.65 -10.31 -17.02
C THR A 189 -7.00 -9.03 -17.51
N GLY A 190 -5.68 -9.04 -17.73
CA GLY A 190 -4.92 -7.90 -18.26
C GLY A 190 -4.58 -6.80 -17.24
N VAL A 191 -5.16 -6.83 -16.05
CA VAL A 191 -5.06 -5.71 -15.09
C VAL A 191 -3.63 -5.32 -14.71
N LEU A 192 -2.71 -6.30 -14.59
CA LEU A 192 -1.32 -6.01 -14.28
C LEU A 192 -0.62 -5.25 -15.40
N ASP A 193 -0.96 -5.54 -16.65
CA ASP A 193 -0.39 -4.87 -17.82
C ASP A 193 -0.94 -3.44 -17.92
N ASP A 194 -2.21 -3.25 -17.61
CA ASP A 194 -2.84 -1.93 -17.50
C ASP A 194 -2.24 -1.08 -16.38
N LEU A 195 -1.97 -1.69 -15.21
CA LEU A 195 -1.30 -1.03 -14.08
C LEU A 195 0.13 -0.60 -14.46
N LYS A 196 0.89 -1.46 -15.13
CA LYS A 196 2.24 -1.13 -15.62
C LYS A 196 2.20 -0.01 -16.65
N ALA A 197 1.25 -0.04 -17.59
CA ALA A 197 1.07 1.01 -18.56
C ALA A 197 0.72 2.35 -17.89
N ALA A 198 -0.20 2.35 -16.94
CA ALA A 198 -0.56 3.52 -16.15
C ALA A 198 0.61 4.07 -15.32
N ALA A 199 1.53 3.22 -14.89
CA ALA A 199 2.76 3.59 -14.19
C ALA A 199 3.92 4.02 -15.12
N GLY A 200 3.74 3.97 -16.45
CA GLY A 200 4.79 4.26 -17.43
C GLY A 200 5.91 3.22 -17.47
N LEU A 201 5.56 1.94 -17.23
CA LEU A 201 6.48 0.79 -17.17
C LEU A 201 6.29 -0.20 -18.34
N ALA A 202 5.44 0.14 -19.31
CA ALA A 202 5.15 -0.67 -20.50
C ALA A 202 6.15 -0.43 -21.64
#